data_AF-A0A930AUL4-F1
#
_entry.id   AF-A0A930AUL4-F1
#
_cell.length_a   1.000
_cell.length_b   1.000
_cell.length_c   1.000
_cell.angle_alpha   90.00
_cell.angle_beta   90.00
_cell.angle_gamma   90.00
#
_symmetry.space_group_name_H-M   'P 1'
#
loop_
_entity.id
_entity.type
_entity.pdbx_description
1 polymer ?
#
loop_
_entity_poly.entity_id
_entity_poly.type
_entity_poly.pdbx_seq_one_letter_code
_entity_poly.pdbx_strand_id
1 'polypeptide(L)' 'SMGPVAPNRVFKGKALPGQMGGVTVTTQNLEIVSVDVENGLILVKGCIPGSKKSFVKIQSAVKSGK' A
#
# COMPACT_ATOMS: atom_id res chain seq x y z
N SER A 1 20.95 -20.22 -0.48
CA SER A 1 20.86 -21.33 0.48
C SER A 1 19.42 -21.49 0.95
N MET A 2 18.87 -22.72 0.91
CA MET A 2 17.45 -23.02 1.23
C MET A 2 17.16 -23.17 2.74
N GLY A 3 18.18 -23.02 3.58
CA GLY A 3 18.06 -23.11 5.04
C GLY A 3 19.31 -23.74 5.66
N PRO A 4 19.45 -23.68 6.99
CA PRO A 4 20.48 -24.43 7.71
C PRO A 4 20.17 -25.94 7.67
N VAL A 5 21.21 -26.76 7.87
CA VAL A 5 21.11 -28.23 7.82
C VAL A 5 20.33 -28.81 9.03
N ALA A 6 20.49 -28.24 10.22
CA ALA A 6 19.90 -28.79 11.45
C ALA A 6 18.36 -28.98 11.45
N PRO A 7 17.54 -28.09 10.88
CA PRO A 7 16.09 -28.29 10.82
C PRO A 7 15.59 -29.10 9.61
N ASN A 8 16.44 -29.46 8.63
CA ASN A 8 16.10 -30.27 7.43
C ASN A 8 14.76 -29.92 6.73
N ARG A 9 14.32 -28.66 6.82
CA ARG A 9 13.08 -28.18 6.22
C ARG A 9 13.18 -26.72 5.86
N VAL A 10 12.37 -26.31 4.88
CA VAL A 10 12.20 -24.88 4.56
C VAL A 10 11.18 -24.28 5.52
N PHE A 11 11.52 -23.13 6.12
CA PHE A 11 10.59 -22.41 6.99
C PHE A 11 9.43 -21.84 6.17
N LYS A 12 8.19 -21.98 6.69
CA LYS A 12 7.00 -21.36 6.09
C LYS A 12 7.18 -19.85 6.01
N GLY A 13 6.72 -19.24 4.91
CA GLY A 13 6.88 -17.80 4.68
C GLY A 13 8.28 -17.38 4.22
N LYS A 14 9.17 -18.33 3.88
CA LYS A 14 10.42 -18.00 3.19
C LYS A 14 10.11 -17.26 1.88
N ALA A 15 10.72 -16.10 1.68
CA ALA A 15 10.57 -15.33 0.44
C ALA A 15 11.16 -16.14 -0.73
N LEU A 16 10.25 -16.69 -1.54
CA LEU A 16 10.51 -17.42 -2.76
C LEU A 16 9.77 -16.71 -3.91
N PRO A 17 10.19 -16.89 -5.17
CA PRO A 17 9.53 -16.26 -6.31
C PRO A 17 8.06 -16.69 -6.40
N GLY A 18 7.21 -15.75 -6.84
CA GLY A 18 5.76 -15.93 -6.99
C GLY A 18 5.14 -14.67 -7.57
N GLN A 19 3.81 -14.65 -7.69
CA GLN A 19 3.08 -13.49 -8.16
C GLN A 19 3.22 -12.32 -7.16
N MET A 20 3.70 -11.18 -7.65
CA MET A 20 3.75 -9.93 -6.90
C MET A 20 2.62 -9.00 -7.39
N GLY A 21 1.95 -8.31 -6.46
CA GLY A 21 0.89 -7.35 -6.77
C GLY A 21 -0.50 -7.98 -6.84
N GLY A 22 -1.48 -7.24 -7.38
CA GLY A 22 -2.89 -7.66 -7.36
C GLY A 22 -3.51 -7.68 -5.96
N VAL A 23 -2.84 -7.05 -5.00
CA VAL A 23 -3.26 -6.98 -3.59
C VAL A 23 -3.74 -5.57 -3.26
N THR A 24 -4.66 -5.46 -2.30
CA THR A 24 -5.10 -4.17 -1.75
C THR A 24 -3.99 -3.61 -0.86
N VAL A 25 -3.49 -2.43 -1.23
CA VAL A 25 -2.46 -1.69 -0.45
C VAL A 25 -3.08 -0.40 0.07
N THR A 26 -2.71 0.00 1.29
CA THR A 26 -3.15 1.26 1.90
C THR A 26 -1.94 2.11 2.25
N THR A 27 -1.83 3.27 1.61
CA THR A 27 -0.89 4.32 2.03
C THR A 27 -1.56 5.17 3.10
N GLN A 28 -0.90 5.33 4.24
CA GLN A 28 -1.45 6.05 5.40
C GLN A 28 -0.81 7.44 5.53
N ASN A 29 -1.50 8.34 6.23
CA ASN A 29 -1.01 9.68 6.61
C ASN A 29 -0.59 10.56 5.42
N LEU A 30 -1.38 10.53 4.34
CA LEU A 30 -1.23 11.47 3.24
C LEU A 30 -1.93 12.79 3.58
N GLU A 31 -1.31 13.90 3.17
CA GLU A 31 -1.82 15.25 3.38
C GLU A 31 -2.72 15.64 2.19
N ILE A 32 -3.87 16.27 2.48
CA ILE A 32 -4.74 16.86 1.46
C ILE A 32 -4.28 18.31 1.26
N VAL A 33 -3.77 18.62 0.08
CA VAL A 33 -3.23 19.95 -0.25
C VAL A 33 -4.36 20.92 -0.55
N SER A 34 -5.33 20.48 -1.33
CA SER A 34 -6.52 21.27 -1.64
C SER A 34 -7.67 20.39 -2.09
N VAL A 35 -8.88 20.95 -1.96
CA VAL A 35 -10.12 20.36 -2.43
C VAL A 35 -10.75 21.37 -3.37
N ASP A 36 -10.95 20.96 -4.62
CA ASP A 36 -11.67 21.73 -5.61
C ASP A 36 -13.10 21.19 -5.69
N VAL A 37 -14.03 21.94 -5.10
CA VAL A 37 -15.44 21.54 -5.01
C VAL A 37 -16.17 21.70 -6.34
N GLU A 38 -15.73 22.63 -7.19
CA GLU A 38 -16.37 22.90 -8.48
C GLU A 38 -16.15 21.75 -9.45
N ASN A 39 -14.92 21.23 -9.50
CA ASN A 39 -14.56 20.10 -10.35
C ASN A 39 -14.68 18.73 -9.65
N GLY A 40 -15.02 18.72 -8.35
CA GLY A 40 -15.08 17.50 -7.54
C GLY A 40 -13.73 16.79 -7.39
N LEU A 41 -12.63 17.55 -7.36
CA LEU A 41 -11.26 17.03 -7.32
C LEU A 41 -10.64 17.17 -5.93
N ILE A 42 -9.80 16.20 -5.58
CA ILE A 42 -9.01 16.22 -4.34
C ILE A 42 -7.53 16.10 -4.72
N LEU A 43 -6.72 17.06 -4.28
CA LEU A 43 -5.29 17.09 -4.48
C LEU A 43 -4.61 16.50 -3.25
N VAL A 44 -4.05 15.29 -3.40
CA VAL A 44 -3.36 14.56 -2.34
C VAL A 44 -1.85 14.66 -2.55
N LYS A 45 -1.12 15.00 -1.50
CA LYS A 45 0.34 15.03 -1.51
C LYS A 45 0.90 13.62 -1.38
N GLY A 46 1.61 13.16 -2.40
CA GLY A 46 2.32 11.88 -2.40
C GLY A 46 1.76 10.86 -3.39
N CYS A 47 1.99 9.58 -3.11
CA CYS A 47 1.69 8.47 -4.03
C CYS A 47 0.48 7.66 -3.57
N ILE A 48 -0.46 7.44 -4.49
CA ILE A 48 -1.64 6.59 -4.31
C ILE A 48 -1.37 5.23 -4.97
N PRO A 49 -1.69 4.10 -4.30
CA PRO A 49 -1.49 2.77 -4.88
C PRO A 49 -2.48 2.53 -6.03
N GLY A 50 -2.01 1.81 -7.06
CA GLY A 50 -2.80 1.47 -8.23
C GLY A 50 -2.46 2.29 -9.47
N SER A 51 -3.11 1.95 -10.58
CA SER A 51 -2.94 2.66 -11.85
C SER A 51 -3.84 3.90 -11.93
N LYS A 52 -3.55 4.79 -12.88
CA LYS A 52 -4.41 5.95 -13.17
C LYS A 52 -5.84 5.49 -13.47
N LYS A 53 -6.84 6.22 -12.96
CA LYS A 53 -8.29 5.91 -13.09
C LYS A 53 -8.74 4.62 -12.41
N SER A 54 -7.95 4.05 -11.49
CA SER A 54 -8.39 2.94 -10.65
C SER A 54 -9.34 3.41 -9.54
N PHE A 55 -10.14 2.47 -9.02
CA PHE A 55 -10.98 2.74 -7.86
C PHE A 55 -10.13 2.86 -6.60
N VAL A 56 -10.33 3.95 -5.84
CA VAL A 56 -9.62 4.22 -4.60
C VAL A 56 -10.61 4.53 -3.48
N LYS A 57 -10.30 4.07 -2.27
CA LYS A 57 -11.10 4.34 -1.07
C LYS A 57 -10.35 5.31 -0.17
N ILE A 58 -10.88 6.52 0.00
CA ILE A 58 -10.34 7.53 0.90
C ILE A 58 -11.03 7.39 2.26
N GLN A 59 -10.24 7.38 3.34
CA GLN A 59 -10.71 7.30 4.72
C GLN A 59 -9.92 8.28 5.59
N SER A 60 -10.51 8.73 6.69
CA SER A 60 -9.78 9.49 7.70
C SER A 60 -8.63 8.66 8.27
N ALA A 61 -7.49 9.32 8.49
CA ALA A 61 -6.32 8.65 9.04
C ALA A 61 -6.57 8.26 10.50
N VAL A 62 -6.32 6.98 10.83
CA VAL A 62 -6.44 6.46 12.20
C VAL A 62 -5.29 6.96 13.08
N LYS A 63 -4.12 7.18 12.49
CA LYS A 63 -2.94 7.67 13.20
C LYS A 63 -3.04 9.19 13.27
N SER A 64 -3.07 9.72 14.48
CA SER A 64 -2.85 11.15 14.70
C SER A 64 -1.44 11.50 14.22
N GLY A 65 -1.34 12.39 13.24
CA GLY A 65 -0.07 13.00 12.86
C GLY A 65 0.42 13.87 14.02
N LYS A 66 1.74 13.87 14.26
CA LYS A 66 2.37 14.95 15.02
C LYS A 66 2.32 16.24 14.22
#